data_AF-A0A2Z6SFH5-F1
#
_entry.id   AF-A0A2Z6SFH5-F1
#
_cell.length_a   1.000
_cell.length_b   1.000
_cell.length_c   1.000
_cell.angle_alpha   90.00
_cell.angle_beta   90.00
_cell.angle_gamma   90.00
#
_symmetry.space_group_name_H-M   'P 1'
#
loop_
_entity.id
_entity.type
_entity.pdbx_description
1 polymer ?
#
loop_
_entity_poly.entity_id
_entity_poly.type
_entity_poly.pdbx_seq_one_letter_code
_entity_poly.pdbx_strand_id
1 'polypeptide(L)'
;MIVYFPKLLITVLLLFLIDITNSQLPTVIAPGSGNNNEPGDTSATLLLTPSGTKNYLENRKAYVNDMSNEISMTLSIKGRIFIPYDRYQYKKNTSEDQILLLVNIKGTKIPNQPSSFTLRNYLNNSITYRDLSYISIGPHTKDIDPTYGAPENPHLWDISRNTLIGVVSGLSFLLIIWFVAANKFPEGENFSTIIFFPLILIDFMLDIVVLGVHGRDLKWFYICGLVFLLIPIFFNIMTSLYLISNQLKSSRATEQWWYNNLITALVFAFLSFIDLEALNVITSRCAGDETLNARFTEDGRKRINRSIVIIAFIEDVPQLIIYVLYQRYTVIPAIIPILVLFSACIVLLFKICYRGITKELDIFQKHLMTF
;
A
#
# COMPACT_ATOMS: atom_id res chain seq x y z
N MET A 1 -24.39 -0.40 15.95
CA MET A 1 -23.54 0.29 14.96
C MET A 1 -22.12 -0.32 14.87
N ILE A 2 -21.46 -0.63 16.00
CA ILE A 2 -20.11 -1.25 16.03
C ILE A 2 -20.09 -2.71 15.54
N VAL A 3 -21.18 -3.47 15.69
CA VAL A 3 -21.28 -4.90 15.29
C VAL A 3 -21.44 -5.10 13.77
N TYR A 4 -22.00 -4.14 13.06
CA TYR A 4 -22.18 -4.22 11.59
C TYR A 4 -20.97 -3.70 10.81
N PHE A 5 -20.10 -2.92 11.46
CA PHE A 5 -18.95 -2.30 10.83
C PHE A 5 -17.85 -3.29 10.39
N PRO A 6 -17.46 -4.34 11.17
CA PRO A 6 -16.48 -5.31 10.68
C PRO A 6 -17.02 -6.12 9.49
N LYS A 7 -18.31 -6.45 9.45
CA LYS A 7 -18.92 -7.09 8.26
C LYS A 7 -18.95 -6.15 7.06
N LEU A 8 -19.32 -4.88 7.26
CA LEU A 8 -19.29 -3.87 6.21
C LEU A 8 -17.87 -3.60 5.72
N LEU A 9 -16.89 -3.49 6.61
CA LEU A 9 -15.47 -3.28 6.29
C LEU A 9 -14.87 -4.51 5.59
N ILE A 10 -15.20 -5.74 6.02
CA ILE A 10 -14.81 -6.98 5.31
C ILE A 10 -15.47 -7.03 3.94
N THR A 11 -16.73 -6.60 3.81
CA THR A 11 -17.45 -6.57 2.53
C THR A 11 -16.87 -5.49 1.62
N VAL A 12 -16.52 -4.33 2.17
CA VAL A 12 -15.85 -3.23 1.46
C VAL A 12 -14.44 -3.65 1.08
N LEU A 13 -13.65 -4.25 1.98
CA LEU A 13 -12.34 -4.84 1.69
C LEU A 13 -12.42 -5.96 0.65
N LEU A 14 -13.45 -6.82 0.68
CA LEU A 14 -13.68 -7.86 -0.34
C LEU A 14 -14.07 -7.24 -1.67
N LEU A 15 -14.99 -6.28 -1.69
CA LEU A 15 -15.36 -5.54 -2.90
C LEU A 15 -14.17 -4.75 -3.46
N PHE A 16 -13.31 -4.19 -2.59
CA PHE A 16 -12.07 -3.51 -2.97
C PHE A 16 -10.98 -4.50 -3.40
N LEU A 17 -10.85 -5.67 -2.77
CA LEU A 17 -9.94 -6.73 -3.23
C LEU A 17 -10.40 -7.29 -4.57
N ILE A 18 -11.71 -7.39 -4.79
CA ILE A 18 -12.33 -7.77 -6.08
C ILE A 18 -12.08 -6.66 -7.10
N ASP A 19 -12.22 -5.38 -6.75
CA ASP A 19 -11.97 -4.25 -7.67
C ASP A 19 -10.47 -4.07 -7.95
N ILE A 20 -9.59 -4.33 -6.98
CA ILE A 20 -8.13 -4.39 -7.15
C ILE A 20 -7.74 -5.60 -7.99
N THR A 21 -8.30 -6.79 -7.75
CA THR A 21 -8.05 -7.93 -8.64
C THR A 21 -8.61 -7.68 -10.03
N ASN A 22 -9.72 -6.98 -10.20
CA ASN A 22 -10.27 -6.65 -11.53
C ASN A 22 -9.58 -5.46 -12.22
N SER A 23 -8.93 -4.54 -11.48
CA SER A 23 -8.25 -3.34 -12.02
C SER A 23 -6.72 -3.47 -12.10
N GLN A 24 -6.13 -4.34 -11.29
CA GLN A 24 -4.69 -4.67 -11.25
C GLN A 24 -4.37 -6.06 -11.79
N LEU A 25 -5.35 -6.90 -12.13
CA LEU A 25 -5.14 -7.90 -13.17
C LEU A 25 -5.54 -7.28 -14.52
N PRO A 26 -4.60 -6.82 -15.36
CA PRO A 26 -4.55 -7.51 -16.64
C PRO A 26 -4.44 -8.98 -16.25
N THR A 27 -5.40 -9.82 -16.66
CA THR A 27 -5.39 -11.28 -16.51
C THR A 27 -4.04 -11.80 -16.04
N VAL A 28 -3.95 -12.53 -14.93
CA VAL A 28 -2.74 -13.32 -14.61
C VAL A 28 -2.42 -14.14 -15.86
N ILE A 29 -1.59 -13.58 -16.72
CA ILE A 29 -1.14 -14.20 -17.95
C ILE A 29 -0.05 -15.09 -17.43
N ALA A 30 -0.38 -16.38 -17.41
CA ALA A 30 0.59 -17.45 -17.28
C ALA A 30 1.85 -17.12 -18.08
N PRO A 31 3.04 -17.55 -17.64
CA PRO A 31 4.29 -17.22 -18.31
C PRO A 31 4.15 -17.49 -19.80
N GLY A 32 4.15 -16.41 -20.59
CA GLY A 32 4.36 -16.46 -22.01
C GLY A 32 5.77 -16.97 -22.21
N SER A 33 5.90 -18.29 -22.29
CA SER A 33 6.99 -18.93 -22.99
C SER A 33 7.20 -18.17 -24.29
N GLY A 34 8.45 -17.78 -24.59
CA GLY A 34 8.85 -16.92 -25.70
C GLY A 34 8.50 -17.49 -27.07
N ASN A 35 7.21 -17.58 -27.37
CA ASN A 35 6.64 -17.93 -28.64
C ASN A 35 5.79 -16.73 -29.08
N ASN A 36 6.25 -16.06 -30.12
CA ASN A 36 5.77 -14.77 -30.63
C ASN A 36 4.30 -14.77 -31.15
N ASN A 37 3.52 -15.80 -30.83
CA ASN A 37 2.22 -16.11 -31.44
C ASN A 37 1.07 -16.32 -30.43
N GLU A 38 1.25 -16.10 -29.13
CA GLU A 38 0.11 -16.17 -28.19
C GLU A 38 -0.71 -14.87 -28.15
N PRO A 39 -2.06 -14.95 -28.25
CA PRO A 39 -2.94 -13.78 -28.25
C PRO A 39 -3.18 -13.28 -26.82
N GLY A 40 -2.23 -12.52 -26.28
CA GLY A 40 -2.37 -11.76 -25.03
C GLY A 40 -2.59 -10.27 -25.27
N ASP A 41 -3.16 -9.55 -24.30
CA ASP A 41 -3.11 -8.09 -24.25
C ASP A 41 -1.69 -7.63 -23.87
N THR A 42 -1.24 -6.48 -24.37
CA THR A 42 0.03 -5.87 -23.94
C THR A 42 -0.19 -4.43 -23.52
N SER A 43 0.77 -3.87 -22.77
CA SER A 43 0.81 -2.46 -22.45
C SER A 43 2.17 -1.83 -22.78
N ALA A 44 2.16 -0.52 -22.97
CA ALA A 44 3.36 0.30 -23.10
C ALA A 44 3.18 1.60 -22.34
N THR A 45 4.30 2.26 -22.02
CA THR A 45 4.28 3.60 -21.43
C THR A 45 4.74 4.62 -22.46
N LEU A 46 4.05 5.75 -22.55
CA LEU A 46 4.44 6.91 -23.36
C LEU A 46 4.86 8.05 -22.44
N LEU A 47 5.93 8.76 -22.80
CA LEU A 47 6.33 9.98 -22.13
C LEU A 47 5.86 11.18 -22.94
N LEU A 48 5.19 12.12 -22.29
CA LEU A 48 4.85 13.41 -22.88
C LEU A 48 6.01 14.39 -22.75
N THR A 49 6.13 15.25 -23.75
CA THR A 49 6.92 16.49 -23.66
C THR A 49 6.33 17.42 -22.58
N PRO A 50 7.10 18.41 -22.10
CA PRO A 50 6.59 19.40 -21.15
C PRO A 50 5.35 20.18 -21.66
N SER A 51 5.33 20.53 -22.95
CA SER A 51 4.16 21.16 -23.59
C SER A 51 2.96 20.21 -23.63
N GLY A 52 3.18 18.96 -24.03
CA GLY A 52 2.15 17.92 -24.00
C GLY A 52 1.56 17.67 -22.62
N THR A 53 2.42 17.71 -21.61
CA THR A 53 2.03 17.57 -20.20
C THR A 53 1.05 18.67 -19.77
N LYS A 54 1.28 19.92 -20.20
CA LYS A 54 0.35 21.04 -19.95
C LYS A 54 -0.99 20.82 -20.64
N ASN A 55 -0.97 20.50 -21.95
CA ASN A 55 -2.17 20.24 -22.75
C ASN A 55 -3.02 19.10 -22.16
N TYR A 56 -2.37 18.00 -21.76
CA TYR A 56 -3.02 16.87 -21.12
C TYR A 56 -3.72 17.28 -19.82
N LEU A 57 -3.08 18.10 -18.98
CA LEU A 57 -3.65 18.51 -17.70
C LEU A 57 -4.87 19.43 -17.85
N GLU A 58 -5.00 20.18 -18.94
CA GLU A 58 -6.16 21.04 -19.23
C GLU A 58 -7.44 20.23 -19.53
N ASN A 59 -7.33 19.21 -20.38
CA ASN A 59 -8.48 18.34 -20.73
C ASN A 59 -8.08 16.88 -20.96
N ARG A 60 -7.78 16.18 -19.87
CA ARG A 60 -7.26 14.80 -19.87
C ARG A 60 -8.07 13.84 -20.74
N LYS A 61 -9.40 13.84 -20.57
CA LYS A 61 -10.29 12.87 -21.23
C LYS A 61 -10.32 13.06 -22.74
N ALA A 62 -10.49 14.30 -23.22
CA ALA A 62 -10.47 14.57 -24.65
C ALA A 62 -9.07 14.27 -25.22
N TYR A 63 -8.03 14.76 -24.55
CA TYR A 63 -6.64 14.59 -24.97
C TYR A 63 -6.26 13.12 -25.23
N VAL A 64 -6.56 12.22 -24.28
CA VAL A 64 -6.19 10.81 -24.45
C VAL A 64 -7.07 10.07 -25.46
N ASN A 65 -8.33 10.47 -25.62
CA ASN A 65 -9.22 9.90 -26.63
C ASN A 65 -8.73 10.25 -28.03
N ASP A 66 -8.38 11.51 -28.25
CA ASP A 66 -7.89 12.00 -29.54
C ASP A 66 -6.51 11.40 -29.85
N MET A 67 -5.60 11.36 -28.87
CA MET A 67 -4.32 10.67 -29.00
C MET A 67 -4.49 9.18 -29.32
N SER A 68 -5.41 8.48 -28.64
CA SER A 68 -5.69 7.07 -28.91
C SER A 68 -6.23 6.84 -30.32
N ASN A 69 -7.05 7.77 -30.84
CA ASN A 69 -7.54 7.74 -32.21
C ASN A 69 -6.42 7.98 -33.22
N GLU A 70 -5.53 8.95 -32.99
CA GLU A 70 -4.37 9.25 -33.83
C GLU A 70 -3.40 8.07 -33.91
N ILE A 71 -3.11 7.42 -32.76
CA ILE A 71 -2.29 6.20 -32.72
C ILE A 71 -2.98 5.06 -33.50
N SER A 72 -4.29 4.89 -33.31
CA SER A 72 -5.09 3.89 -34.03
C SER A 72 -5.05 4.09 -35.55
N MET A 73 -5.14 5.34 -36.02
CA MET A 73 -5.02 5.69 -37.44
C MET A 73 -3.61 5.40 -37.97
N THR A 74 -2.57 5.80 -37.23
CA THR A 74 -1.17 5.59 -37.61
C THR A 74 -0.85 4.10 -37.76
N LEU A 75 -1.36 3.26 -36.85
CA LEU A 75 -1.16 1.82 -36.87
C LEU A 75 -2.19 1.08 -37.75
N SER A 76 -3.10 1.79 -38.40
CA SER A 76 -4.18 1.21 -39.22
C SER A 76 -5.01 0.14 -38.48
N ILE A 77 -5.27 0.35 -37.17
CA ILE A 77 -6.00 -0.60 -36.32
C ILE A 77 -7.10 0.12 -35.53
N LYS A 78 -8.34 -0.42 -35.54
CA LYS A 78 -9.47 0.19 -34.84
C LYS A 78 -9.83 -0.57 -33.56
N GLY A 79 -10.14 0.16 -32.50
CA GLY A 79 -10.71 -0.38 -31.26
C GLY A 79 -9.78 -1.22 -30.38
N ARG A 80 -8.47 -1.23 -30.68
CA ARG A 80 -7.47 -2.03 -29.94
C ARG A 80 -6.50 -1.21 -29.10
N ILE A 81 -6.42 0.10 -29.33
CA ILE A 81 -5.58 1.04 -28.57
C ILE A 81 -6.49 1.79 -27.59
N PHE A 82 -6.10 1.83 -26.32
CA PHE A 82 -6.83 2.55 -25.28
C PHE A 82 -5.86 3.20 -24.31
N ILE A 83 -6.10 4.48 -23.99
CA ILE A 83 -5.32 5.24 -23.01
C ILE A 83 -6.28 5.69 -21.90
N PRO A 84 -6.17 5.12 -20.68
CA PRO A 84 -6.95 5.59 -19.53
C PRO A 84 -6.58 7.03 -19.16
N TYR A 85 -7.57 7.93 -19.12
CA TYR A 85 -7.36 9.35 -18.81
C TYR A 85 -7.05 9.63 -17.34
N ASP A 86 -7.33 8.67 -16.47
CA ASP A 86 -7.13 8.78 -15.03
C ASP A 86 -5.77 8.23 -14.61
N ARG A 87 -5.14 7.36 -15.40
CA ARG A 87 -3.84 6.76 -15.06
C ARG A 87 -2.68 7.54 -15.65
N TYR A 88 -1.88 8.14 -14.77
CA TYR A 88 -0.69 8.90 -15.14
C TYR A 88 0.35 8.91 -14.01
N GLN A 89 1.60 9.19 -14.34
CA GLN A 89 2.66 9.41 -13.36
C GLN A 89 3.59 10.52 -13.82
N TYR A 90 4.17 11.27 -12.90
CA TYR A 90 5.27 12.18 -13.24
C TYR A 90 6.58 11.40 -13.41
N LYS A 91 7.36 11.76 -14.44
CA LYS A 91 8.71 11.24 -14.61
C LYS A 91 9.62 11.81 -13.53
N LYS A 92 10.43 10.95 -12.92
CA LYS A 92 11.41 11.35 -11.89
C LYS A 92 12.60 12.06 -12.52
N ASN A 93 13.21 12.96 -11.75
CA ASN A 93 14.50 13.59 -12.05
C ASN A 93 14.53 14.39 -13.37
N THR A 94 13.41 14.99 -13.76
CA THR A 94 13.35 15.94 -14.89
C THR A 94 13.32 17.37 -14.37
N SER A 95 13.90 18.31 -15.13
CA SER A 95 13.87 19.74 -14.81
C SER A 95 12.49 20.36 -15.02
N GLU A 96 11.70 19.79 -15.93
CA GLU A 96 10.32 20.19 -16.22
C GLU A 96 9.36 19.02 -15.97
N ASP A 97 8.12 19.33 -15.63
CA ASP A 97 7.08 18.33 -15.44
C ASP A 97 6.84 17.57 -16.75
N GLN A 98 7.08 16.27 -16.73
CA GLN A 98 6.72 15.37 -17.82
C GLN A 98 5.86 14.23 -17.28
N ILE A 99 4.80 13.88 -18.01
CA ILE A 99 3.86 12.83 -17.63
C ILE A 99 4.08 11.56 -18.45
N LEU A 100 4.05 10.44 -17.75
CA LEU A 100 3.96 9.08 -18.28
C LEU A 100 2.48 8.67 -18.39
N LEU A 101 2.09 8.18 -19.56
CA LEU A 101 0.75 7.65 -19.86
C LEU A 101 0.82 6.15 -20.14
N LEU A 102 -0.21 5.42 -19.70
CA LEU A 102 -0.38 4.01 -20.03
C LEU A 102 -1.08 3.86 -21.38
N VAL A 103 -0.54 3.04 -22.27
CA VAL A 103 -1.22 2.61 -23.50
C VAL A 103 -1.52 1.13 -23.39
N ASN A 104 -2.80 0.79 -23.40
CA ASN A 104 -3.28 -0.58 -23.44
C ASN A 104 -3.54 -0.99 -24.89
N ILE A 105 -2.98 -2.13 -25.28
CA ILE A 105 -3.08 -2.69 -26.62
C ILE A 105 -3.73 -4.06 -26.52
N LYS A 106 -4.99 -4.15 -26.94
CA LYS A 106 -5.75 -5.40 -26.91
C LYS A 106 -5.19 -6.41 -27.90
N GLY A 107 -5.10 -7.66 -27.49
CA GLY A 107 -4.84 -8.81 -28.33
C GLY A 107 -5.95 -9.03 -29.36
N THR A 108 -5.72 -9.97 -30.26
CA THR A 108 -6.71 -10.39 -31.25
C THR A 108 -6.56 -11.88 -31.49
N LYS A 109 -7.68 -12.56 -31.76
CA LYS A 109 -7.70 -13.95 -32.22
C LYS A 109 -7.87 -14.06 -33.75
N ILE A 110 -7.93 -12.91 -34.45
CA ILE A 110 -8.12 -12.85 -35.89
C ILE A 110 -6.77 -13.16 -36.57
N PRO A 111 -6.65 -14.23 -37.37
CA PRO A 111 -5.36 -14.69 -37.91
C PRO A 111 -4.59 -13.67 -38.76
N ASN A 112 -5.30 -12.73 -39.39
CA ASN A 112 -4.72 -11.74 -40.31
C ASN A 112 -4.46 -10.37 -39.66
N GLN A 113 -4.59 -10.26 -38.34
CA GLN A 113 -4.29 -9.03 -37.62
C GLN A 113 -2.99 -9.16 -36.82
N PRO A 114 -2.19 -8.09 -36.72
CA PRO A 114 -0.96 -8.12 -35.94
C PRO A 114 -1.27 -8.41 -34.45
N SER A 115 -0.38 -9.18 -33.82
CA SER A 115 -0.42 -9.41 -32.38
C SER A 115 -0.26 -8.09 -31.62
N SER A 116 -0.67 -8.08 -30.36
CA SER A 116 -0.51 -6.92 -29.47
C SER A 116 0.98 -6.54 -29.32
N PHE A 117 1.87 -7.53 -29.22
CA PHE A 117 3.32 -7.36 -29.20
C PHE A 117 3.85 -6.70 -30.48
N THR A 118 3.42 -7.17 -31.65
CA THR A 118 3.81 -6.58 -32.93
C THR A 118 3.32 -5.13 -33.04
N LEU A 119 2.06 -4.85 -32.66
CA LEU A 119 1.51 -3.50 -32.64
C LEU A 119 2.30 -2.56 -31.72
N ARG A 120 2.72 -3.05 -30.55
CA ARG A 120 3.57 -2.28 -29.64
C ARG A 120 4.92 -1.95 -30.26
N ASN A 121 5.56 -2.92 -30.93
CA ASN A 121 6.83 -2.66 -31.60
C ASN A 121 6.68 -1.66 -32.76
N TYR A 122 5.58 -1.73 -33.51
CA TYR A 122 5.25 -0.70 -34.51
C TYR A 122 5.05 0.67 -33.89
N LEU A 123 4.36 0.75 -32.74
CA LEU A 123 4.21 1.98 -31.98
C LEU A 123 5.57 2.54 -31.55
N ASN A 124 6.41 1.72 -30.92
CA ASN A 124 7.76 2.09 -30.49
C ASN A 124 8.58 2.62 -31.66
N ASN A 125 8.64 1.87 -32.77
CA ASN A 125 9.39 2.27 -33.95
C ASN A 125 8.85 3.57 -34.57
N SER A 126 7.53 3.76 -34.57
CA SER A 126 6.92 5.00 -35.07
C SER A 126 7.34 6.21 -34.22
N ILE A 127 7.45 6.05 -32.90
CA ILE A 127 7.87 7.12 -31.98
C ILE A 127 9.37 7.39 -32.09
N THR A 128 10.21 6.35 -32.14
CA THR A 128 11.67 6.50 -32.20
C THR A 128 12.13 7.02 -33.56
N TYR A 129 11.53 6.57 -34.66
CA TYR A 129 11.84 7.02 -36.04
C TYR A 129 10.82 8.07 -36.52
N ARG A 130 10.63 9.09 -35.68
CA ARG A 130 9.56 10.09 -35.80
C ARG A 130 9.52 10.84 -37.14
N ASP A 131 10.68 11.08 -37.76
CA ASP A 131 10.79 11.79 -39.04
C ASP A 131 10.32 10.96 -40.26
N LEU A 132 10.21 9.64 -40.07
CA LEU A 132 9.79 8.68 -41.10
C LEU A 132 8.36 8.16 -40.89
N SER A 133 7.70 8.56 -39.80
CA SER A 133 6.39 8.03 -39.40
C SER A 133 5.34 9.14 -39.31
N TYR A 134 4.08 8.79 -39.61
CA TYR A 134 2.95 9.72 -39.51
C TYR A 134 2.54 10.05 -38.06
N ILE A 135 3.12 9.39 -37.06
CA ILE A 135 2.81 9.66 -35.64
C ILE A 135 3.22 11.07 -35.22
N SER A 136 4.17 11.67 -35.94
CA SER A 136 4.70 13.00 -35.66
C SER A 136 3.77 14.15 -36.09
N ILE A 137 2.80 13.84 -36.95
CA ILE A 137 1.93 14.82 -37.62
C ILE A 137 0.63 15.05 -36.83
N GLY A 138 0.19 14.05 -36.05
CA GLY A 138 -1.02 14.15 -35.25
C GLY A 138 -0.95 15.30 -34.21
N PRO A 139 -2.03 16.06 -34.02
CA PRO A 139 -2.02 17.21 -33.13
C PRO A 139 -1.75 16.86 -31.67
N HIS A 140 -2.02 15.62 -31.23
CA HIS A 140 -1.71 15.15 -29.88
C HIS A 140 -0.50 14.21 -29.87
N THR A 141 -0.34 13.34 -30.87
CA THR A 141 0.82 12.42 -30.90
C THR A 141 2.14 13.14 -31.13
N LYS A 142 2.13 14.38 -31.65
CA LYS A 142 3.32 15.23 -31.70
C LYS A 142 3.90 15.58 -30.32
N ASP A 143 3.09 15.48 -29.28
CA ASP A 143 3.48 15.82 -27.92
C ASP A 143 4.23 14.67 -27.22
N ILE A 144 4.36 13.49 -27.87
CA ILE A 144 5.10 12.34 -27.36
C ILE A 144 6.62 12.60 -27.50
N ASP A 145 7.36 12.31 -26.43
CA ASP A 145 8.82 12.40 -26.40
C ASP A 145 9.45 11.27 -27.24
N PRO A 146 10.13 11.60 -28.36
CA PRO A 146 10.68 10.60 -29.26
C PRO A 146 11.86 9.83 -28.64
N THR A 147 12.52 10.39 -27.63
CA THR A 147 13.70 9.77 -26.99
C THR A 147 13.31 8.65 -26.03
N TYR A 148 12.07 8.64 -25.55
CA TYR A 148 11.57 7.63 -24.62
C TYR A 148 11.04 6.37 -25.33
N GLY A 149 10.48 6.51 -26.54
CA GLY A 149 9.86 5.41 -27.26
C GLY A 149 8.55 4.93 -26.61
N ALA A 150 8.29 3.63 -26.71
CA ALA A 150 7.16 2.94 -26.07
C ALA A 150 7.60 1.60 -25.46
N PRO A 151 8.40 1.62 -24.38
CA PRO A 151 8.88 0.41 -23.72
C PRO A 151 7.73 -0.42 -23.11
N GLU A 152 7.95 -1.73 -22.98
CA GLU A 152 7.07 -2.57 -22.15
C GLU A 152 7.09 -2.13 -20.71
N ASN A 153 5.95 -2.27 -20.06
CA ASN A 153 5.96 -2.27 -18.60
C ASN A 153 6.64 -3.54 -18.10
N PRO A 154 7.66 -3.41 -17.22
CA PRO A 154 8.35 -4.58 -16.72
C PRO A 154 7.42 -5.44 -15.88
N HIS A 155 7.54 -6.77 -16.02
CA HIS A 155 6.75 -7.71 -15.24
C HIS A 155 7.09 -7.59 -13.74
N LEU A 156 6.06 -7.40 -12.91
CA LEU A 156 6.22 -7.24 -11.46
C LEU A 156 7.01 -8.39 -10.83
N TRP A 157 6.74 -9.62 -11.25
CA TRP A 157 7.41 -10.82 -10.72
C TRP A 157 8.92 -10.76 -10.89
N ASP A 158 9.39 -10.35 -12.06
CA ASP A 158 10.83 -10.34 -12.37
C ASP A 158 11.58 -9.31 -11.54
N ILE A 159 10.95 -8.17 -11.24
CA ILE A 159 11.53 -7.13 -10.40
C ILE A 159 11.46 -7.52 -8.91
N SER A 160 10.36 -8.14 -8.48
CA SER A 160 10.00 -8.26 -7.05
C SER A 160 10.30 -9.61 -6.41
N ARG A 161 10.67 -10.64 -7.19
CA ARG A 161 10.87 -12.01 -6.70
C ARG A 161 11.74 -12.08 -5.44
N ASN A 162 12.90 -11.43 -5.45
CA ASN A 162 13.84 -11.48 -4.32
C ASN A 162 13.28 -10.77 -3.08
N THR A 163 12.59 -9.64 -3.26
CA THR A 163 11.92 -8.91 -2.18
C THR A 163 10.85 -9.77 -1.53
N LEU A 164 10.02 -10.45 -2.34
CA LEU A 164 8.96 -11.33 -1.84
C LEU A 164 9.52 -12.53 -1.06
N ILE A 165 10.60 -13.15 -1.54
CA ILE A 165 11.30 -14.22 -0.82
C ILE A 165 11.80 -13.72 0.53
N GLY A 166 12.38 -12.52 0.59
CA GLY A 166 12.82 -11.88 1.84
C GLY A 166 11.67 -11.69 2.83
N VAL A 167 10.52 -11.17 2.37
CA VAL A 167 9.32 -10.97 3.20
C VAL A 167 8.81 -12.31 3.77
N VAL A 168 8.66 -13.33 2.92
CA VAL A 168 8.19 -14.66 3.36
C VAL A 168 9.15 -15.29 4.35
N SER A 169 10.45 -15.17 4.12
CA SER A 169 11.48 -15.67 5.03
C SER A 169 11.41 -14.97 6.39
N GLY A 170 11.25 -13.64 6.42
CA GLY A 170 11.12 -12.86 7.65
C GLY A 170 9.89 -13.25 8.46
N LEU A 171 8.73 -13.38 7.80
CA LEU A 171 7.49 -13.81 8.45
C LEU A 171 7.59 -15.23 9.03
N SER A 172 8.20 -16.14 8.28
CA SER A 172 8.42 -17.52 8.73
C SER A 172 9.31 -17.57 9.98
N PHE A 173 10.36 -16.74 10.02
CA PHE A 173 11.23 -16.62 11.18
C PHE A 173 10.50 -16.10 12.42
N LEU A 174 9.69 -15.04 12.27
CA LEU A 174 8.87 -14.52 13.37
C LEU A 174 7.86 -15.56 13.90
N LEU A 175 7.23 -16.34 13.00
CA LEU A 175 6.32 -17.42 13.37
C LEU A 175 7.01 -18.52 14.19
N ILE A 176 8.25 -18.87 13.85
CA ILE A 176 9.03 -19.85 14.62
C ILE A 176 9.32 -19.32 16.03
N ILE A 177 9.77 -18.07 16.16
CA ILE A 177 10.02 -17.44 17.48
C ILE A 177 8.75 -17.42 18.31
N TRP A 178 7.64 -17.00 17.71
CA TRP A 178 6.34 -16.97 18.37
C TRP A 178 5.92 -18.36 18.85
N PHE A 179 6.05 -19.39 18.01
CA PHE A 179 5.67 -20.75 18.37
C PHE A 179 6.48 -21.29 19.56
N VAL A 180 7.79 -21.02 19.59
CA VAL A 180 8.65 -21.39 20.73
C VAL A 180 8.24 -20.66 22.00
N ALA A 181 8.03 -19.34 21.91
CA ALA A 181 7.64 -18.52 23.06
C ALA A 181 6.26 -18.90 23.61
N ALA A 182 5.29 -19.14 22.73
CA ALA A 182 3.92 -19.53 23.10
C ALA A 182 3.86 -20.87 23.83
N ASN A 183 4.67 -21.85 23.41
CA ASN A 183 4.72 -23.16 24.06
C ASN A 183 5.43 -23.13 25.41
N LYS A 184 6.49 -22.33 25.55
CA LYS A 184 7.30 -22.28 26.78
C LYS A 184 6.71 -21.33 27.84
N PHE A 185 6.06 -20.26 27.41
CA PHE A 185 5.57 -19.18 28.28
C PHE A 185 4.13 -18.78 27.91
N PRO A 186 3.14 -19.64 28.20
CA PRO A 186 1.74 -19.42 27.79
C PRO A 186 1.06 -18.25 28.50
N GLU A 187 1.60 -17.77 29.62
CA GLU A 187 1.05 -16.63 30.38
C GLU A 187 1.29 -15.27 29.71
N GLY A 188 2.23 -15.18 28.76
CA GLY A 188 2.58 -13.94 28.08
C GLY A 188 1.77 -13.70 26.79
N GLU A 189 1.54 -12.43 26.45
CA GLU A 189 0.93 -12.00 25.18
C GLU A 189 1.95 -12.07 24.02
N ASN A 190 2.45 -13.29 23.76
CA ASN A 190 3.53 -13.56 22.83
C ASN A 190 3.18 -13.20 21.37
N PHE A 191 1.94 -13.43 20.94
CA PHE A 191 1.53 -13.15 19.56
C PHE A 191 1.54 -11.65 19.25
N SER A 192 0.93 -10.85 20.11
CA SER A 192 0.86 -9.38 19.93
C SER A 192 2.26 -8.77 19.89
N THR A 193 3.16 -9.25 20.76
CA THR A 193 4.50 -8.69 20.87
C THR A 193 5.48 -9.18 19.79
N ILE A 194 5.47 -10.46 19.46
CA ILE A 194 6.50 -11.06 18.57
C ILE A 194 6.12 -10.93 17.09
N ILE A 195 4.83 -11.04 16.77
CA ILE A 195 4.35 -10.96 15.40
C ILE A 195 3.85 -9.55 15.09
N PHE A 196 2.86 -9.10 15.85
CA PHE A 196 2.06 -7.95 15.45
C PHE A 196 2.80 -6.62 15.60
N PHE A 197 3.47 -6.39 16.73
CA PHE A 197 4.20 -5.14 16.94
C PHE A 197 5.35 -4.91 15.94
N PRO A 198 6.19 -5.91 15.59
CA PRO A 198 7.15 -5.76 14.50
C PRO A 198 6.50 -5.46 13.15
N LEU A 199 5.34 -6.05 12.84
CA LEU A 199 4.61 -5.74 11.61
C LEU A 199 4.18 -4.27 11.54
N ILE A 200 3.71 -3.70 12.66
CA ILE A 200 3.39 -2.26 12.76
C ILE A 200 4.63 -1.40 12.48
N LEU A 201 5.78 -1.74 13.07
CA LEU A 201 7.01 -0.97 12.83
C LEU A 201 7.48 -1.07 11.37
N ILE A 202 7.33 -2.25 10.75
CA ILE A 202 7.65 -2.45 9.34
C ILE A 202 6.70 -1.62 8.46
N ASP A 203 5.39 -1.59 8.76
CA ASP A 203 4.39 -0.80 8.06
C ASP A 203 4.76 0.70 8.08
N PHE A 204 5.08 1.23 9.26
CA PHE A 204 5.56 2.60 9.40
C PHE A 204 6.84 2.89 8.59
N MET A 205 7.80 1.96 8.55
CA MET A 205 8.98 2.10 7.70
C MET A 205 8.63 2.08 6.21
N LEU A 206 7.70 1.22 5.80
CA LEU A 206 7.23 1.12 4.43
C LEU A 206 6.51 2.40 3.99
N ASP A 207 5.74 3.04 4.87
CA ASP A 207 5.10 4.35 4.62
C ASP A 207 6.14 5.45 4.32
N ILE A 208 7.22 5.50 5.09
CA ILE A 208 8.31 6.45 4.85
C ILE A 208 9.00 6.16 3.51
N VAL A 209 9.30 4.89 3.24
CA VAL A 209 9.97 4.47 2.00
C VAL A 209 9.11 4.77 0.78
N VAL A 210 7.80 4.47 0.82
CA VAL A 210 6.91 4.73 -0.31
C VAL A 210 6.75 6.23 -0.53
N LEU A 211 6.64 7.03 0.53
CA LEU A 211 6.58 8.49 0.38
C LEU A 211 7.89 9.06 -0.18
N GLY A 212 9.04 8.56 0.25
CA GLY A 212 10.36 9.01 -0.22
C GLY A 212 10.67 8.59 -1.66
N VAL A 213 10.33 7.36 -2.04
CA VAL A 213 10.66 6.79 -3.36
C VAL A 213 9.58 7.10 -4.39
N HIS A 214 8.31 7.01 -4.01
CA HIS A 214 7.15 7.09 -4.91
C HIS A 214 6.26 8.32 -4.68
N GLY A 215 6.53 9.13 -3.65
CA GLY A 215 5.76 10.34 -3.36
C GLY A 215 5.64 11.28 -4.56
N ARG A 216 6.71 11.40 -5.36
CA ARG A 216 6.75 12.28 -6.54
C ARG A 216 6.03 11.73 -7.77
N ASP A 217 5.58 10.48 -7.75
CA ASP A 217 4.88 9.86 -8.89
C ASP A 217 3.54 10.57 -9.13
N LEU A 218 2.91 11.06 -8.06
CA LEU A 218 1.68 11.85 -8.10
C LEU A 218 1.75 13.00 -7.09
N LYS A 219 1.60 14.25 -7.55
CA LYS A 219 1.72 15.45 -6.69
C LYS A 219 0.77 15.43 -5.48
N TRP A 220 -0.47 14.98 -5.67
CA TRP A 220 -1.44 14.89 -4.58
C TRP A 220 -1.08 13.79 -3.57
N PHE A 221 -0.47 12.69 -4.03
CA PHE A 221 -0.10 11.57 -3.17
C PHE A 221 0.99 11.97 -2.18
N TYR A 222 1.99 12.75 -2.61
CA TYR A 222 3.00 13.28 -1.69
C TYR A 222 2.39 14.10 -0.55
N ILE A 223 1.50 15.03 -0.88
CA ILE A 223 0.87 15.92 0.10
C ILE A 223 0.00 15.11 1.06
N CYS A 224 -0.87 14.24 0.53
CA CYS A 224 -1.72 13.39 1.35
C CYS A 224 -0.90 12.45 2.24
N GLY A 225 0.09 11.76 1.66
CA GLY A 225 0.96 10.84 2.41
C GLY A 225 1.71 11.53 3.53
N LEU A 226 2.25 12.74 3.30
CA LEU A 226 2.92 13.51 4.34
C LEU A 226 1.97 13.92 5.47
N VAL A 227 0.77 14.39 5.14
CA VAL A 227 -0.24 14.78 6.12
C VAL A 227 -0.66 13.59 6.99
N PHE A 228 -0.98 12.46 6.36
CA PHE A 228 -1.41 11.24 7.05
C PHE A 228 -0.27 10.41 7.66
N LEU A 229 0.98 10.83 7.47
CA LEU A 229 2.12 10.34 8.25
C LEU A 229 2.31 11.22 9.51
N LEU A 230 2.33 12.54 9.37
CA LEU A 230 2.69 13.45 10.47
C LEU A 230 1.56 13.68 11.49
N ILE A 231 0.31 13.78 11.03
CA ILE A 231 -0.83 14.04 11.94
C ILE A 231 -1.03 12.89 12.93
N PRO A 232 -1.06 11.61 12.51
CA PRO A 232 -1.17 10.49 13.45
C PRO A 232 -0.03 10.43 14.46
N ILE A 233 1.23 10.65 14.04
CA ILE A 233 2.38 10.70 14.95
C ILE A 233 2.16 11.76 16.04
N PHE A 234 1.69 12.95 15.66
CA PHE A 234 1.39 14.00 16.64
C PHE A 234 0.33 13.54 17.67
N PHE A 235 -0.76 12.91 17.21
CA PHE A 235 -1.78 12.37 18.10
C PHE A 235 -1.28 11.21 18.96
N ASN A 236 -0.42 10.33 18.42
CA ASN A 236 0.23 9.24 19.14
C ASN A 236 1.11 9.78 20.27
N ILE A 237 1.94 10.79 20.01
CA ILE A 237 2.75 11.44 21.04
C ILE A 237 1.88 12.01 22.17
N MET A 238 0.88 12.83 21.83
CA MET A 238 0.01 13.47 22.83
C MET A 238 -0.73 12.43 23.67
N THR A 239 -1.28 11.41 23.02
CA THR A 239 -2.05 10.35 23.68
C THR A 239 -1.15 9.46 24.54
N SER A 240 0.02 9.10 24.04
CA SER A 240 1.04 8.32 24.76
C SER A 240 1.47 9.00 26.05
N LEU A 241 1.87 10.28 25.96
CA LEU A 241 2.29 11.07 27.12
C LEU A 241 1.18 11.17 28.17
N TYR A 242 -0.07 11.40 27.73
CA TYR A 242 -1.23 11.42 28.61
C TYR A 242 -1.46 10.07 29.29
N LEU A 243 -1.46 8.96 28.54
CA LEU A 243 -1.72 7.62 29.06
C LEU A 243 -0.65 7.19 30.06
N ILE A 244 0.63 7.36 29.73
CA ILE A 244 1.77 7.04 30.62
C ILE A 244 1.67 7.87 31.91
N SER A 245 1.48 9.19 31.78
CA SER A 245 1.36 10.08 32.95
C SER A 245 0.19 9.70 33.85
N ASN A 246 -0.95 9.31 33.25
CA ASN A 246 -2.10 8.85 34.01
C ASN A 246 -1.81 7.53 34.72
N GLN A 247 -1.09 6.58 34.10
CA GLN A 247 -0.73 5.31 34.73
C GLN A 247 0.22 5.50 35.90
N LEU A 248 1.27 6.31 35.74
CA LEU A 248 2.23 6.60 36.81
C LEU A 248 1.56 7.25 38.03
N LYS A 249 0.60 8.15 37.82
CA LYS A 249 -0.15 8.78 38.92
C LYS A 249 -1.17 7.87 39.58
N SER A 250 -1.72 6.90 38.84
CA SER A 250 -2.83 6.07 39.32
C SER A 250 -2.38 4.82 40.08
N SER A 251 -1.12 4.41 39.96
CA SER A 251 -0.63 3.15 40.53
C SER A 251 0.83 3.22 40.96
N ARG A 252 1.06 3.08 42.27
CA ARG A 252 2.42 2.93 42.84
C ARG A 252 3.16 1.71 42.28
N ALA A 253 2.43 0.65 41.93
CA ALA A 253 3.04 -0.54 41.33
C ALA A 253 3.58 -0.25 39.92
N THR A 254 2.87 0.57 39.14
CA THR A 254 3.38 1.02 37.84
C THR A 254 4.60 1.92 38.00
N GLU A 255 4.52 2.87 38.92
CA GLU A 255 5.63 3.78 39.23
C GLU A 255 6.89 3.03 39.66
N GLN A 256 6.77 2.09 40.61
CA GLN A 256 7.89 1.29 41.07
C GLN A 256 8.47 0.41 39.95
N TRP A 257 7.61 -0.20 39.13
CA TRP A 257 8.06 -0.96 37.97
C TRP A 257 8.82 -0.08 36.97
N TRP A 258 8.35 1.16 36.74
CA TRP A 258 8.98 2.12 35.82
C TRP A 258 10.40 2.46 36.25
N TYR A 259 10.60 2.75 37.54
CA TYR A 259 11.94 3.05 38.07
C TYR A 259 12.87 1.83 38.02
N ASN A 260 12.35 0.63 38.29
CA ASN A 260 13.14 -0.60 38.24
C ASN A 260 13.52 -1.02 36.81
N ASN A 261 12.76 -0.59 35.80
CA ASN A 261 12.95 -0.96 34.39
C ASN A 261 13.09 0.27 33.49
N LEU A 262 13.82 1.29 33.95
CA LEU A 262 13.87 2.62 33.33
C LEU A 262 14.19 2.60 31.84
N ILE A 263 15.19 1.80 31.41
CA ILE A 263 15.59 1.73 29.99
C ILE A 263 14.45 1.20 29.14
N THR A 264 13.87 0.06 29.53
CA THR A 264 12.74 -0.55 28.82
C THR A 264 11.54 0.39 28.78
N ALA A 265 11.25 1.05 29.90
CA ALA A 265 10.18 2.05 29.99
C ALA A 265 10.37 3.21 29.01
N LEU A 266 11.57 3.77 28.93
CA LEU A 266 11.88 4.88 28.02
C LEU A 266 11.83 4.44 26.55
N VAL A 267 12.35 3.26 26.21
CA VAL A 267 12.30 2.72 24.85
C VAL A 267 10.85 2.55 24.40
N PHE A 268 10.00 1.90 25.20
CA PHE A 268 8.61 1.67 24.83
C PHE A 268 7.75 2.95 24.89
N ALA A 269 8.12 3.93 25.72
CA ALA A 269 7.51 5.25 25.68
C ALA A 269 7.83 6.02 24.38
N PHE A 270 9.05 5.88 23.87
CA PHE A 270 9.41 6.45 22.58
C PHE A 270 8.74 5.70 21.43
N LEU A 271 8.70 4.37 21.49
CA LEU A 271 8.00 3.57 20.48
C LEU A 271 6.49 3.84 20.47
N SER A 272 5.88 4.18 21.61
CA SER A 272 4.48 4.59 21.65
C SER A 272 4.20 5.96 21.05
N PHE A 273 5.23 6.72 20.69
CA PHE A 273 5.08 7.91 19.84
C PHE A 273 4.85 7.55 18.37
N ILE A 274 5.37 6.39 17.94
CA ILE A 274 5.14 5.85 16.61
C ILE A 274 3.78 5.16 16.58
N ASP A 275 3.57 4.18 17.46
CA ASP A 275 2.29 3.47 17.56
C ASP A 275 2.00 3.07 19.02
N LEU A 276 0.81 3.39 19.50
CA LEU A 276 0.37 3.14 20.87
C LEU A 276 0.37 1.66 21.28
N GLU A 277 0.42 0.70 20.36
CA GLU A 277 0.55 -0.74 20.65
C GLU A 277 1.82 -1.04 21.48
N ALA A 278 2.84 -0.18 21.41
CA ALA A 278 4.02 -0.31 22.26
C ALA A 278 3.68 -0.31 23.77
N LEU A 279 2.59 0.35 24.17
CA LEU A 279 2.06 0.35 25.54
C LEU A 279 1.40 -0.97 25.94
N ASN A 280 0.96 -1.78 24.98
CA ASN A 280 0.51 -3.14 25.26
C ASN A 280 1.69 -4.10 25.33
N VAL A 281 2.70 -3.91 24.47
CA VAL A 281 3.93 -4.71 24.50
C VAL A 281 4.63 -4.62 25.85
N ILE A 282 4.76 -3.42 26.42
CA ILE A 282 5.42 -3.24 27.72
C ILE A 282 4.65 -3.90 28.88
N THR A 283 3.40 -4.33 28.65
CA THR A 283 2.53 -4.99 29.63
C THR A 283 2.27 -6.47 29.33
N SER A 284 2.93 -7.01 28.29
CA SER A 284 2.65 -8.31 27.67
C SER A 284 3.23 -9.51 28.42
N ARG A 285 4.28 -9.29 29.22
CA ARG A 285 5.14 -10.34 29.79
C ARG A 285 5.60 -11.35 28.72
N CYS A 286 5.88 -10.84 27.51
CA CYS A 286 6.28 -11.65 26.36
C CYS A 286 7.50 -12.52 26.69
N ALA A 287 7.43 -13.80 26.31
CA ALA A 287 8.42 -14.82 26.60
C ALA A 287 8.80 -14.95 28.10
N GLY A 288 7.90 -14.58 29.00
CA GLY A 288 8.13 -14.59 30.45
C GLY A 288 9.03 -13.46 30.96
N ASP A 289 9.31 -12.45 30.14
CA ASP A 289 10.18 -11.33 30.51
C ASP A 289 9.48 -10.36 31.47
N GLU A 290 10.00 -10.27 32.70
CA GLU A 290 9.49 -9.36 33.73
C GLU A 290 9.76 -7.88 33.42
N THR A 291 10.73 -7.58 32.55
CA THR A 291 10.97 -6.23 32.01
C THR A 291 9.91 -5.80 31.00
N LEU A 292 9.01 -6.71 30.58
CA LEU A 292 7.82 -6.43 29.78
C LEU A 292 6.53 -6.65 30.58
N ASN A 293 6.59 -6.52 31.90
CA ASN A 293 5.46 -6.75 32.81
C ASN A 293 5.02 -5.46 33.53
N ALA A 294 4.85 -4.37 32.78
CA ALA A 294 4.37 -3.11 33.33
C ALA A 294 3.01 -3.29 34.00
N ARG A 295 2.92 -2.86 35.26
CA ARG A 295 1.75 -3.07 36.13
C ARG A 295 0.66 -2.03 35.90
N PHE A 296 0.25 -1.82 34.66
CA PHE A 296 -0.83 -0.88 34.31
C PHE A 296 -2.16 -1.32 34.92
N THR A 297 -2.99 -0.36 35.29
CA THR A 297 -4.32 -0.65 35.85
C THR A 297 -5.26 -1.16 34.76
N GLU A 298 -6.29 -1.92 35.16
CA GLU A 298 -7.33 -2.41 34.24
C GLU A 298 -8.00 -1.28 33.45
N ASP A 299 -8.34 -0.19 34.14
CA ASP A 299 -8.92 0.99 33.50
C ASP A 299 -7.92 1.68 32.55
N GLY A 300 -6.63 1.63 32.90
CA GLY A 300 -5.53 2.05 32.04
C GLY A 300 -5.46 1.28 30.73
N ARG A 301 -5.41 -0.05 30.82
CA ARG A 301 -5.40 -0.95 29.66
C ARG A 301 -6.64 -0.74 28.79
N LYS A 302 -7.82 -0.58 29.39
CA LYS A 302 -9.06 -0.25 28.64
C LYS A 302 -8.98 1.10 27.92
N ARG A 303 -8.39 2.12 28.54
CA ARG A 303 -8.18 3.44 27.92
C ARG A 303 -7.20 3.36 26.76
N ILE A 304 -6.03 2.75 26.96
CA ILE A 304 -5.05 2.45 25.90
C ILE A 304 -5.76 1.76 24.74
N ASN A 305 -6.57 0.75 25.05
CA ASN A 305 -7.21 -0.03 24.00
C ASN A 305 -8.24 0.72 23.18
N ARG A 306 -8.98 1.66 23.80
CA ARG A 306 -9.89 2.56 23.09
C ARG A 306 -9.12 3.59 22.27
N SER A 307 -8.04 4.14 22.79
CA SER A 307 -7.20 5.11 22.09
C SER A 307 -6.59 4.52 20.82
N ILE A 308 -6.09 3.28 20.86
CA ILE A 308 -5.54 2.58 19.69
C ILE A 308 -6.59 2.46 18.58
N VAL A 309 -7.82 2.07 18.92
CA VAL A 309 -8.91 1.97 17.92
C VAL A 309 -9.24 3.34 17.33
N ILE A 310 -9.30 4.40 18.15
CA ILE A 310 -9.60 5.76 17.67
C ILE A 310 -8.52 6.24 16.71
N ILE A 311 -7.24 6.07 17.07
CA ILE A 311 -6.12 6.49 16.23
C ILE A 311 -6.09 5.68 14.94
N ALA A 312 -6.44 4.39 14.98
CA ALA A 312 -6.51 3.56 13.78
C ALA A 312 -7.49 4.11 12.70
N PHE A 313 -8.58 4.75 13.13
CA PHE A 313 -9.49 5.43 12.21
C PHE A 313 -8.94 6.74 11.64
N ILE A 314 -8.00 7.38 12.33
CA ILE A 314 -7.36 8.63 11.90
C ILE A 314 -6.15 8.35 11.00
N GLU A 315 -5.48 7.21 11.22
CA GLU A 315 -4.24 6.81 10.58
C GLU A 315 -4.47 5.76 9.49
N ASP A 316 -4.75 4.52 9.90
CA ASP A 316 -4.72 3.35 9.03
C ASP A 316 -5.83 3.40 7.96
N VAL A 317 -7.04 3.89 8.30
CA VAL A 317 -8.16 3.96 7.33
C VAL A 317 -7.88 4.98 6.21
N PRO A 318 -7.50 6.24 6.49
CA PRO A 318 -7.13 7.18 5.44
C PRO A 318 -5.90 6.73 4.63
N GLN A 319 -4.87 6.17 5.27
CA GLN A 319 -3.69 5.65 4.58
C GLN A 319 -4.08 4.52 3.61
N LEU A 320 -4.93 3.58 4.03
CA LEU A 320 -5.47 2.54 3.15
C LEU A 320 -6.14 3.13 1.91
N ILE A 321 -7.01 4.13 2.09
CA ILE A 321 -7.69 4.81 0.97
C ILE A 321 -6.67 5.46 0.03
N ILE A 322 -5.66 6.15 0.58
CA ILE A 322 -4.61 6.82 -0.21
C ILE A 322 -3.82 5.80 -1.04
N TYR A 323 -3.44 4.65 -0.47
CA TYR A 323 -2.70 3.62 -1.20
C TYR A 323 -3.54 2.94 -2.27
N VAL A 324 -4.84 2.70 -2.03
CA VAL A 324 -5.75 2.20 -3.08
C VAL A 324 -5.85 3.20 -4.23
N LEU A 325 -6.01 4.49 -3.94
CA LEU A 325 -6.06 5.53 -4.97
C LEU A 325 -4.73 5.63 -5.72
N TYR A 326 -3.61 5.54 -5.01
CA TYR A 326 -2.29 5.54 -5.63
C TYR A 326 -2.16 4.39 -6.65
N GLN A 327 -2.52 3.16 -6.28
CA GLN A 327 -2.50 2.01 -7.19
C GLN A 327 -3.41 2.20 -8.40
N ARG A 328 -4.59 2.79 -8.19
CA ARG A 328 -5.54 3.05 -9.26
C ARG A 328 -5.01 4.05 -10.28
N TYR A 329 -4.40 5.14 -9.84
CA TYR A 329 -4.00 6.25 -10.70
C TYR A 329 -2.61 6.09 -11.31
N THR A 330 -1.80 5.16 -10.83
CA THR A 330 -0.43 4.96 -11.33
C THR A 330 -0.37 4.12 -12.60
N VAL A 331 0.64 4.39 -13.43
CA VAL A 331 0.88 3.72 -14.72
C VAL A 331 1.82 2.55 -14.56
N ILE A 332 3.02 2.81 -14.03
CA ILE A 332 4.05 1.79 -13.82
C ILE A 332 3.79 1.14 -12.46
N PRO A 333 3.50 -0.17 -12.43
CA PRO A 333 3.26 -0.87 -11.18
C PRO A 333 4.57 -1.01 -10.40
N ALA A 334 4.50 -0.92 -9.08
CA ALA A 334 5.66 -1.01 -8.20
C ALA A 334 5.35 -1.89 -6.99
N ILE A 335 6.34 -2.68 -6.55
CA ILE A 335 6.16 -3.64 -5.45
C ILE A 335 5.99 -2.95 -4.10
N ILE A 336 6.72 -1.86 -3.83
CA ILE A 336 6.70 -1.19 -2.52
C ILE A 336 5.29 -0.70 -2.18
N PRO A 337 4.58 0.07 -3.03
CA PRO A 337 3.20 0.46 -2.77
C PRO A 337 2.22 -0.71 -2.60
N ILE A 338 2.50 -1.89 -3.19
CA ILE A 338 1.66 -3.09 -3.00
C ILE A 338 1.90 -3.69 -1.61
N LEU A 339 3.17 -3.76 -1.18
CA LEU A 339 3.53 -4.23 0.15
C LEU A 339 2.93 -3.34 1.23
N VAL A 340 2.99 -2.02 1.05
CA VAL A 340 2.40 -1.05 1.99
C VAL A 340 0.88 -1.23 2.08
N LEU A 341 0.21 -1.42 0.94
CA LEU A 341 -1.23 -1.65 0.93
C LEU A 341 -1.59 -2.95 1.67
N PHE A 342 -0.78 -3.99 1.50
CA PHE A 342 -0.98 -5.28 2.17
C PHE A 342 -0.71 -5.18 3.68
N SER A 343 0.36 -4.50 4.09
CA SER A 343 0.66 -4.28 5.51
C SER A 343 -0.41 -3.42 6.19
N ALA A 344 -0.86 -2.33 5.56
CA ALA A 344 -1.95 -1.50 6.08
C ALA A 344 -3.24 -2.30 6.27
N CYS A 345 -3.59 -3.21 5.33
CA CYS A 345 -4.72 -4.12 5.49
C CYS A 345 -4.56 -5.02 6.73
N ILE A 346 -3.38 -5.63 6.90
CA ILE A 346 -3.09 -6.51 8.03
C ILE A 346 -3.16 -5.74 9.34
N VAL A 347 -2.50 -4.59 9.43
CA VAL A 347 -2.43 -3.76 10.64
C VAL A 347 -3.83 -3.30 11.04
N LEU A 348 -4.62 -2.78 10.10
CA LEU A 348 -6.00 -2.37 10.35
C LEU A 348 -6.87 -3.54 10.82
N LEU A 349 -6.77 -4.70 10.17
CA LEU A 349 -7.52 -5.90 10.56
C LEU A 349 -7.16 -6.32 11.99
N PHE A 350 -5.89 -6.30 12.38
CA PHE A 350 -5.52 -6.63 13.75
C PHE A 350 -5.98 -5.57 14.75
N LYS A 351 -5.75 -4.28 14.50
CA LYS A 351 -6.23 -3.19 15.36
C LYS A 351 -7.75 -3.26 15.58
N ILE A 352 -8.53 -3.66 14.58
CA ILE A 352 -10.00 -3.74 14.68
C ILE A 352 -10.48 -5.12 15.18
N CYS A 353 -10.07 -6.22 14.55
CA CYS A 353 -10.58 -7.55 14.84
C CYS A 353 -10.06 -8.12 16.16
N TYR A 354 -8.77 -7.98 16.48
CA TYR A 354 -8.22 -8.48 17.75
C TYR A 354 -8.93 -7.84 18.96
N ARG A 355 -9.29 -6.56 18.83
CA ARG A 355 -9.91 -5.75 19.89
C ARG A 355 -11.45 -5.77 19.87
N GLY A 356 -12.03 -5.99 18.70
CA GLY A 356 -13.47 -6.19 18.52
C GLY A 356 -13.93 -7.57 19.01
N ILE A 357 -13.14 -8.62 18.71
CA ILE A 357 -13.44 -10.00 19.10
C ILE A 357 -13.25 -10.20 20.62
N THR A 358 -12.26 -9.57 21.25
CA THR A 358 -12.08 -9.63 22.71
C THR A 358 -13.26 -9.06 23.48
N LYS A 359 -13.93 -8.01 22.96
CA LYS A 359 -15.18 -7.50 23.54
C LYS A 359 -16.35 -8.47 23.39
N GLU A 360 -16.46 -9.19 22.27
CA GLU A 360 -17.52 -10.18 22.09
C GLU A 360 -17.27 -11.44 22.91
N LEU A 361 -16.01 -11.88 23.07
CA LEU A 361 -15.65 -12.98 23.95
C LEU A 361 -15.95 -12.67 25.42
N ASP A 362 -15.67 -11.46 25.89
CA ASP A 362 -16.01 -11.00 27.25
C ASP A 362 -17.52 -10.98 27.51
N ILE A 363 -18.32 -10.63 26.49
CA ILE A 363 -19.79 -10.63 26.58
C ILE A 363 -20.33 -12.06 26.57
N PHE A 364 -19.77 -12.93 25.72
CA PHE A 364 -20.17 -14.33 25.60
C PHE A 364 -19.79 -15.14 26.85
N GLN A 365 -18.60 -14.90 27.43
CA GLN A 365 -18.20 -15.52 28.69
C GLN A 365 -19.03 -15.03 29.89
N LYS A 366 -19.41 -13.75 29.92
CA LYS A 366 -20.35 -13.26 30.95
C LYS A 366 -21.73 -13.90 30.86
N HIS A 367 -22.24 -14.13 29.65
CA HIS A 367 -23.51 -14.85 29.45
C HIS A 367 -23.41 -16.34 29.79
N LEU A 368 -22.28 -17.00 29.50
CA LEU A 368 -22.05 -18.40 29.86
C LEU A 368 -21.83 -18.64 31.36
N MET A 369 -21.38 -17.63 32.12
CA MET A 369 -21.27 -17.70 33.60
C MET A 369 -22.52 -17.23 34.35
N THR A 370 -23.57 -16.79 33.63
CA THR A 370 -24.88 -16.46 34.21
C THR A 370 -25.95 -17.52 33.92
N PHE A 371 -25.57 -18.60 33.24
CA PHE A 371 -26.27 -19.89 33.21
C PHE A 371 -25.48 -20.91 34.04
#